data_AF-A0A7T1T6J6-F1
#
_entry.id   AF-A0A7T1T6J6-F1
#
_cell.length_a   1.000
_cell.length_b   1.000
_cell.length_c   1.000
_cell.angle_alpha   90.00
_cell.angle_beta   90.00
_cell.angle_gamma   90.00
#
_symmetry.space_group_name_H-M   'P 1'
#
loop_
_entity.id
_entity.type
_entity.pdbx_description
1 polymer ?
#
loop_
_entity_poly.entity_id
_entity_poly.type
_entity_poly.pdbx_seq_one_letter_code
_entity_poly.pdbx_strand_id
1 'polypeptide(L)'
;MTFQGRAGFEGATFTGAALFGKVMFRGATWFGGVTFEKTVSFSEATFKDDAWFGEATFKDEAQFEAATFESRAWFTGAKFEKSAWFDHVRFTGDTRFRGVAFQGGEATSEHDSEFSGATFSSHTIFDGSASAAITDSDGSTPFTQIHSPESRLLDVEHYRQRLETLKGTENYGIAFEKLIIQLLTEAGATLAEKDHTQGHSLGNYSDSVVDFAFIPSDESSNIVLVECKSGRLSEQRLAEAELQLEHLVRERRANLGLVVYNDYEGRQFSADRHSAGRTQIISAIDLLHRLRLTALSQVISDAITHSSSE
;
A
#
# COMPACT_ATOMS: atom_id res chain seq x y z
N MET A 1 -15.49 20.03 22.01
CA MET A 1 -14.62 19.28 22.96
C MET A 1 -13.29 18.97 22.26
N THR A 2 -12.17 18.84 22.98
CA THR A 2 -10.87 18.56 22.35
C THR A 2 -10.13 17.45 23.09
N PHE A 3 -9.68 16.43 22.34
CA PHE A 3 -8.71 15.45 22.81
C PHE A 3 -7.31 15.95 22.46
N GLN A 4 -6.49 16.22 23.48
CA GLN A 4 -5.16 16.80 23.29
C GLN A 4 -4.11 15.76 22.86
N GLY A 5 -4.32 14.50 23.22
CA GLY A 5 -3.44 13.39 22.86
C GLY A 5 -4.17 12.33 22.04
N ARG A 6 -3.56 11.15 22.00
CA ARG A 6 -4.12 9.93 21.41
C ARG A 6 -5.50 9.61 21.99
N ALA A 7 -6.46 9.26 21.15
CA ALA A 7 -7.80 8.84 21.55
C ALA A 7 -8.11 7.45 20.96
N GLY A 8 -8.31 6.45 21.82
CA GLY A 8 -8.55 5.06 21.41
C GLY A 8 -9.95 4.59 21.78
N PHE A 9 -10.66 4.07 20.78
CA PHE A 9 -11.98 3.44 20.82
C PHE A 9 -11.98 2.09 20.08
N GLU A 10 -10.78 1.54 19.82
CA GLU A 10 -10.58 0.31 19.07
C GLU A 10 -11.34 -0.86 19.71
N GLY A 11 -12.11 -1.60 18.90
CA GLY A 11 -12.94 -2.73 19.32
C GLY A 11 -14.09 -2.37 20.27
N ALA A 12 -14.36 -1.09 20.54
CA ALA A 12 -15.44 -0.69 21.43
C ALA A 12 -16.82 -0.90 20.78
N THR A 13 -17.84 -1.13 21.60
CA THR A 13 -19.24 -1.16 21.15
C THR A 13 -20.02 -0.02 21.81
N PHE A 14 -20.57 0.87 20.99
CA PHE A 14 -21.50 1.91 21.40
C PHE A 14 -22.93 1.43 21.14
N THR A 15 -23.65 1.10 22.22
CA THR A 15 -25.04 0.62 22.17
C THR A 15 -26.07 1.75 22.06
N GLY A 16 -25.66 2.97 22.40
CA GLY A 16 -26.43 4.21 22.23
C GLY A 16 -25.84 5.12 21.16
N ALA A 17 -26.54 6.22 20.87
CA ALA A 17 -26.02 7.22 19.94
C ALA A 17 -24.70 7.81 20.45
N ALA A 18 -23.72 7.96 19.55
CA ALA A 18 -22.40 8.47 19.86
C ALA A 18 -22.17 9.81 19.15
N LEU A 19 -21.97 10.88 19.93
CA LEU A 19 -21.90 12.25 19.42
C LEU A 19 -20.47 12.79 19.53
N PHE A 20 -19.76 12.81 18.41
CA PHE A 20 -18.43 13.38 18.22
C PHE A 20 -18.45 14.64 17.34
N GLY A 21 -19.64 15.21 17.08
CA GLY A 21 -19.77 16.42 16.28
C GLY A 21 -18.98 17.60 16.88
N LYS A 22 -18.28 18.35 16.01
CA LYS A 22 -17.42 19.50 16.38
C LYS A 22 -16.30 19.14 17.39
N VAL A 23 -15.96 17.85 17.54
CA VAL A 23 -14.82 17.42 18.35
C VAL A 23 -13.53 17.63 17.56
N MET A 24 -12.49 18.14 18.25
CA MET A 24 -11.15 18.21 17.68
C MET A 24 -10.27 17.13 18.33
N PHE A 25 -9.75 16.22 17.50
CA PHE A 25 -8.75 15.22 17.87
C PHE A 25 -7.37 15.69 17.40
N ARG A 26 -6.48 16.00 18.35
CA ARG A 26 -5.14 16.51 18.02
C ARG A 26 -4.10 15.42 17.76
N GLY A 27 -4.22 14.29 18.45
CA GLY A 27 -3.37 13.12 18.21
C GLY A 27 -4.11 12.06 17.42
N ALA A 28 -3.35 11.04 16.98
CA ALA A 28 -3.91 9.89 16.29
C ALA A 28 -5.13 9.31 17.03
N THR A 29 -6.13 8.91 16.25
CA THR A 29 -7.43 8.48 16.74
C THR A 29 -7.77 7.10 16.19
N TRP A 30 -8.09 6.15 17.06
CA TRP A 30 -8.34 4.76 16.69
C TRP A 30 -9.78 4.37 16.95
N PHE A 31 -10.51 4.11 15.87
CA PHE A 31 -11.84 3.50 15.80
C PHE A 31 -11.78 2.14 15.09
N GLY A 32 -10.60 1.50 15.02
CA GLY A 32 -10.43 0.20 14.38
C GLY A 32 -11.35 -0.85 14.99
N GLY A 33 -12.11 -1.60 14.18
CA GLY A 33 -13.03 -2.63 14.64
C GLY A 33 -14.15 -2.15 15.58
N VAL A 34 -14.39 -0.83 15.69
CA VAL A 34 -15.45 -0.30 16.53
C VAL A 34 -16.83 -0.69 15.99
N THR A 35 -17.81 -0.90 16.86
CA THR A 35 -19.22 -1.09 16.47
C THR A 35 -20.09 0.03 17.03
N PHE A 36 -20.78 0.76 16.14
CA PHE A 36 -21.84 1.69 16.50
C PHE A 36 -23.19 1.03 16.20
N GLU A 37 -23.97 0.71 17.23
CA GLU A 37 -25.30 0.08 17.07
C GLU A 37 -26.42 1.08 16.76
N LYS A 38 -26.15 2.37 16.99
CA LYS A 38 -27.04 3.51 16.77
C LYS A 38 -26.28 4.61 16.04
N THR A 39 -27.01 5.66 15.66
CA THR A 39 -26.47 6.82 14.95
C THR A 39 -25.19 7.33 15.61
N VAL A 40 -24.15 7.52 14.79
CA VAL A 40 -22.92 8.20 15.18
C VAL A 40 -22.75 9.46 14.34
N SER A 41 -22.38 10.55 15.01
CA SER A 41 -22.10 11.82 14.33
C SER A 41 -20.68 12.27 14.61
N PHE A 42 -19.91 12.42 13.54
CA PHE A 42 -18.63 13.12 13.45
C PHE A 42 -18.77 14.44 12.68
N SER A 43 -19.99 14.95 12.53
CA SER A 43 -20.26 16.15 11.73
C SER A 43 -19.44 17.35 12.25
N GLU A 44 -18.74 18.03 11.35
CA GLU A 44 -17.81 19.13 11.67
C GLU A 44 -16.64 18.74 12.62
N ALA A 45 -16.37 17.44 12.83
CA ALA A 45 -15.22 17.01 13.61
C ALA A 45 -13.91 17.28 12.86
N THR A 46 -12.82 17.53 13.59
CA THR A 46 -11.49 17.75 13.02
C THR A 46 -10.50 16.73 13.56
N PHE A 47 -9.89 15.95 12.68
CA PHE A 47 -8.82 15.00 12.97
C PHE A 47 -7.50 15.58 12.45
N LYS A 48 -6.64 16.05 13.35
CA LYS A 48 -5.36 16.70 12.97
C LYS A 48 -4.24 15.72 12.63
N ASP A 49 -4.38 14.48 13.07
CA ASP A 49 -3.40 13.39 12.93
C ASP A 49 -4.14 12.15 12.42
N ASP A 50 -3.43 11.03 12.21
CA ASP A 50 -3.97 9.84 11.56
C ASP A 50 -5.25 9.32 12.24
N ALA A 51 -6.31 9.12 11.45
CA ALA A 51 -7.61 8.66 11.90
C ALA A 51 -7.94 7.28 11.30
N TRP A 52 -8.08 6.28 12.17
CA TRP A 52 -8.26 4.89 11.79
C TRP A 52 -9.69 4.42 12.06
N PHE A 53 -10.44 4.09 11.02
CA PHE A 53 -11.77 3.49 11.03
C PHE A 53 -11.78 2.10 10.37
N GLY A 54 -10.63 1.46 10.24
CA GLY A 54 -10.52 0.15 9.60
C GLY A 54 -11.39 -0.90 10.29
N GLU A 55 -12.12 -1.69 9.52
CA GLU A 55 -13.07 -2.70 10.02
C GLU A 55 -14.18 -2.17 10.96
N ALA A 56 -14.37 -0.85 11.02
CA ALA A 56 -15.46 -0.26 11.80
C ALA A 56 -16.83 -0.67 11.22
N THR A 57 -17.79 -0.96 12.09
CA THR A 57 -19.15 -1.34 11.72
C THR A 57 -20.14 -0.28 12.21
N PHE A 58 -20.83 0.36 11.27
CA PHE A 58 -21.89 1.34 11.48
C PHE A 58 -23.22 0.68 11.13
N LYS A 59 -23.96 0.24 12.15
CA LYS A 59 -25.25 -0.48 11.98
C LYS A 59 -26.44 0.44 11.72
N ASP A 60 -26.25 1.74 11.95
CA ASP A 60 -27.23 2.79 11.76
C ASP A 60 -26.56 3.97 11.02
N GLU A 61 -27.25 5.10 10.89
CA GLU A 61 -26.73 6.29 10.21
C GLU A 61 -25.35 6.72 10.74
N ALA A 62 -24.42 6.99 9.82
CA ALA A 62 -23.08 7.48 10.13
C ALA A 62 -22.84 8.84 9.46
N GLN A 63 -22.69 9.88 10.28
CA GLN A 63 -22.69 11.26 9.82
C GLN A 63 -21.26 11.82 9.90
N PHE A 64 -20.67 12.21 8.77
CA PHE A 64 -19.33 12.79 8.63
C PHE A 64 -19.37 14.16 7.94
N GLU A 65 -20.53 14.81 7.86
CA GLU A 65 -20.73 16.03 7.09
C GLU A 65 -19.80 17.13 7.60
N ALA A 66 -19.14 17.81 6.66
CA ALA A 66 -18.16 18.85 6.94
C ALA A 66 -17.03 18.44 7.90
N ALA A 67 -16.80 17.14 8.13
CA ALA A 67 -15.65 16.69 8.90
C ALA A 67 -14.35 16.98 8.13
N THR A 68 -13.27 17.25 8.86
CA THR A 68 -11.95 17.51 8.28
C THR A 68 -10.92 16.52 8.80
N PHE A 69 -10.26 15.83 7.88
CA PHE A 69 -9.14 14.93 8.12
C PHE A 69 -7.87 15.59 7.57
N GLU A 70 -7.04 16.15 8.47
CA GLU A 70 -5.84 16.89 8.07
C GLU A 70 -4.65 15.96 7.71
N SER A 71 -4.65 14.74 8.24
CA SER A 71 -3.66 13.68 7.95
C SER A 71 -4.33 12.47 7.29
N ARG A 72 -3.78 11.26 7.45
CA ARG A 72 -4.30 10.04 6.83
C ARG A 72 -5.64 9.65 7.44
N ALA A 73 -6.55 9.19 6.59
CA ALA A 73 -7.85 8.67 7.00
C ALA A 73 -8.09 7.27 6.39
N TRP A 74 -8.21 6.27 7.26
CA TRP A 74 -8.28 4.88 6.82
C TRP A 74 -9.61 4.24 7.21
N PHE A 75 -10.45 3.97 6.21
CA PHE A 75 -11.74 3.30 6.34
C PHE A 75 -11.68 1.86 5.83
N THR A 76 -10.50 1.27 5.63
CA THR A 76 -10.34 -0.06 5.01
C THR A 76 -11.24 -1.12 5.66
N GLY A 77 -12.11 -1.76 4.87
CA GLY A 77 -13.04 -2.80 5.34
C GLY A 77 -14.17 -2.30 6.23
N ALA A 78 -14.36 -0.99 6.38
CA ALA A 78 -15.49 -0.44 7.15
C ALA A 78 -16.82 -0.80 6.50
N LYS A 79 -17.85 -0.99 7.32
CA LYS A 79 -19.19 -1.40 6.91
C LYS A 79 -20.21 -0.37 7.35
N PHE A 80 -20.90 0.21 6.39
CA PHE A 80 -22.04 1.09 6.59
C PHE A 80 -23.30 0.31 6.20
N GLU A 81 -24.03 -0.20 7.19
CA GLU A 81 -25.25 -1.01 6.96
C GLU A 81 -26.46 -0.14 6.60
N LYS A 82 -26.37 1.18 6.84
CA LYS A 82 -27.33 2.20 6.41
C LYS A 82 -26.63 3.38 5.74
N SER A 83 -27.33 4.50 5.59
CA SER A 83 -26.82 5.73 4.99
C SER A 83 -25.59 6.26 5.74
N ALA A 84 -24.59 6.65 4.97
CA ALA A 84 -23.39 7.33 5.45
C ALA A 84 -23.26 8.67 4.71
N TRP A 85 -23.19 9.76 5.46
CA TRP A 85 -23.18 11.12 4.90
C TRP A 85 -21.78 11.71 5.01
N PHE A 86 -21.13 11.93 3.87
CA PHE A 86 -19.80 12.52 3.74
C PHE A 86 -19.85 13.90 3.07
N ASP A 87 -21.02 14.54 3.04
CA ASP A 87 -21.22 15.85 2.43
C ASP A 87 -20.22 16.88 2.94
N HIS A 88 -19.55 17.58 2.02
CA HIS A 88 -18.57 18.61 2.31
C HIS A 88 -17.39 18.14 3.19
N VAL A 89 -17.16 16.83 3.34
CA VAL A 89 -15.99 16.31 4.05
C VAL A 89 -14.71 16.77 3.36
N ARG A 90 -13.67 17.07 4.14
CA ARG A 90 -12.37 17.47 3.63
C ARG A 90 -11.30 16.48 4.06
N PHE A 91 -10.74 15.76 3.11
CA PHE A 91 -9.56 14.94 3.29
C PHE A 91 -8.34 15.66 2.70
N THR A 92 -7.36 16.01 3.53
CA THR A 92 -6.11 16.62 3.04
C THR A 92 -4.93 15.68 3.02
N GLY A 93 -4.95 14.59 3.78
CA GLY A 93 -3.96 13.50 3.71
C GLY A 93 -4.47 12.29 2.93
N ASP A 94 -3.64 11.24 2.88
CA ASP A 94 -3.97 10.03 2.13
C ASP A 94 -5.21 9.33 2.71
N THR A 95 -6.13 8.96 1.84
CA THR A 95 -7.43 8.40 2.23
C THR A 95 -7.64 7.02 1.60
N ARG A 96 -8.14 6.05 2.38
CA ARG A 96 -8.39 4.69 1.88
C ARG A 96 -9.79 4.23 2.23
N PHE A 97 -10.58 3.88 1.21
CA PHE A 97 -11.90 3.25 1.31
C PHE A 97 -11.89 1.82 0.73
N ARG A 98 -10.73 1.17 0.75
CA ARG A 98 -10.56 -0.19 0.23
C ARG A 98 -11.48 -1.18 0.95
N GLY A 99 -12.26 -1.97 0.21
CA GLY A 99 -13.19 -2.96 0.76
C GLY A 99 -14.32 -2.37 1.60
N VAL A 100 -14.59 -1.06 1.50
CA VAL A 100 -15.72 -0.45 2.21
C VAL A 100 -17.03 -0.92 1.60
N ALA A 101 -17.94 -1.37 2.47
CA ALA A 101 -19.27 -1.76 2.08
C ALA A 101 -20.27 -0.67 2.49
N PHE A 102 -20.83 0.03 1.50
CA PHE A 102 -22.03 0.85 1.67
C PHE A 102 -23.23 0.00 1.25
N GLN A 103 -23.97 -0.52 2.22
CA GLN A 103 -25.15 -1.36 1.95
C GLN A 103 -26.42 -0.52 1.87
N GLY A 104 -26.33 0.70 1.31
CA GLY A 104 -27.40 1.70 1.20
C GLY A 104 -28.79 1.08 1.18
N GLY A 105 -29.63 1.52 2.12
CA GLY A 105 -30.90 0.89 2.46
C GLY A 105 -31.71 0.54 1.21
N GLU A 106 -32.25 -0.69 1.22
CA GLU A 106 -33.17 -1.27 0.24
C GLU A 106 -33.55 -0.36 -0.95
N ALA A 107 -32.87 -0.50 -2.08
CA ALA A 107 -33.29 -0.35 -3.49
C ALA A 107 -34.45 0.61 -3.89
N THR A 108 -34.81 1.60 -3.09
CA THR A 108 -35.87 2.57 -3.38
C THR A 108 -35.41 3.95 -2.92
N SER A 109 -34.81 4.67 -3.88
CA SER A 109 -34.92 6.12 -4.08
C SER A 109 -34.63 7.04 -2.88
N GLU A 110 -33.52 7.78 -2.99
CA GLU A 110 -33.16 9.08 -2.38
C GLU A 110 -32.09 9.12 -1.27
N HIS A 111 -31.57 8.01 -0.76
CA HIS A 111 -30.61 8.05 0.37
C HIS A 111 -29.40 7.11 0.24
N ASP A 112 -28.72 7.18 -0.91
CA ASP A 112 -27.41 6.55 -1.10
C ASP A 112 -26.33 7.29 -0.28
N SER A 113 -25.14 6.72 -0.12
CA SER A 113 -24.08 7.39 0.65
C SER A 113 -23.59 8.63 -0.12
N GLU A 114 -23.79 9.82 0.46
CA GLU A 114 -23.58 11.08 -0.23
C GLU A 114 -22.16 11.61 0.02
N PHE A 115 -21.44 11.95 -1.06
CA PHE A 115 -20.14 12.64 -0.99
C PHE A 115 -20.23 14.04 -1.62
N SER A 116 -21.42 14.65 -1.62
CA SER A 116 -21.64 15.92 -2.31
C SER A 116 -20.73 17.01 -1.74
N GLY A 117 -19.93 17.63 -2.61
CA GLY A 117 -18.97 18.65 -2.21
C GLY A 117 -17.79 18.15 -1.37
N ALA A 118 -17.59 16.84 -1.24
CA ALA A 118 -16.40 16.27 -0.62
C ALA A 118 -15.12 16.69 -1.36
N THR A 119 -14.04 16.94 -0.63
CA THR A 119 -12.74 17.32 -1.20
C THR A 119 -11.64 16.36 -0.77
N PHE A 120 -10.84 15.92 -1.74
CA PHE A 120 -9.70 15.03 -1.54
C PHE A 120 -8.45 15.74 -2.09
N SER A 121 -7.54 16.15 -1.20
CA SER A 121 -6.36 16.95 -1.57
C SER A 121 -5.08 16.11 -1.71
N SER A 122 -5.15 14.81 -1.41
CA SER A 122 -4.07 13.83 -1.55
C SER A 122 -4.59 12.52 -2.15
N HIS A 123 -3.73 11.48 -2.21
CA HIS A 123 -4.06 10.17 -2.75
C HIS A 123 -5.28 9.57 -2.05
N THR A 124 -6.27 9.17 -2.85
CA THR A 124 -7.47 8.49 -2.35
C THR A 124 -7.66 7.17 -3.09
N ILE A 125 -7.88 6.09 -2.35
CA ILE A 125 -8.12 4.75 -2.91
C ILE A 125 -9.58 4.37 -2.68
N PHE A 126 -10.31 4.11 -3.77
CA PHE A 126 -11.62 3.46 -3.74
C PHE A 126 -11.51 2.13 -4.48
N ASP A 127 -11.88 1.04 -3.83
CA ASP A 127 -12.07 -0.25 -4.50
C ASP A 127 -13.29 -0.98 -3.94
N GLY A 128 -13.76 -2.01 -4.65
CA GLY A 128 -14.95 -2.76 -4.28
C GLY A 128 -16.25 -1.93 -4.36
N SER A 129 -17.19 -2.21 -3.46
CA SER A 129 -18.52 -1.58 -3.40
C SER A 129 -18.49 -0.06 -3.17
N ALA A 130 -17.38 0.47 -2.64
CA ALA A 130 -17.20 1.91 -2.43
C ALA A 130 -17.25 2.71 -3.73
N SER A 131 -16.75 2.15 -4.84
CA SER A 131 -16.73 2.84 -6.13
C SER A 131 -18.12 3.00 -6.76
N ALA A 132 -19.11 2.20 -6.35
CA ALA A 132 -20.45 2.22 -6.92
C ALA A 132 -21.42 3.14 -6.14
N ALA A 133 -21.10 3.47 -4.90
CA ALA A 133 -21.96 4.21 -3.99
C ALA A 133 -21.69 5.73 -3.97
N ILE A 134 -20.79 6.23 -4.81
CA ILE A 134 -20.39 7.64 -4.85
C ILE A 134 -21.05 8.29 -6.07
N THR A 135 -22.21 8.90 -5.84
CA THR A 135 -22.93 9.71 -6.83
C THR A 135 -23.13 11.11 -6.28
N ASP A 136 -22.86 12.13 -7.09
CA ASP A 136 -23.29 13.50 -6.79
C ASP A 136 -24.82 13.57 -6.78
N SER A 137 -25.39 14.61 -6.16
CA SER A 137 -26.83 14.83 -6.04
C SER A 137 -27.60 14.89 -7.37
N ASP A 138 -26.89 15.05 -8.50
CA ASP A 138 -27.46 15.04 -9.85
C ASP A 138 -27.37 13.67 -10.55
N GLY A 139 -26.91 12.64 -9.86
CA GLY A 139 -26.72 11.29 -10.40
C GLY A 139 -25.46 11.12 -11.26
N SER A 140 -24.60 12.14 -11.34
CA SER A 140 -23.29 11.99 -11.94
C SER A 140 -22.31 11.31 -10.98
N THR A 141 -21.36 10.53 -11.51
CA THR A 141 -20.24 10.08 -10.69
C THR A 141 -19.26 11.26 -10.58
N PRO A 142 -18.86 11.72 -9.37
CA PRO A 142 -18.07 12.95 -9.21
C PRO A 142 -16.65 12.86 -9.78
N PHE A 143 -16.26 11.71 -10.33
CA PHE A 143 -14.88 11.41 -10.66
C PHE A 143 -14.71 11.00 -12.11
N THR A 144 -13.90 11.79 -12.82
CA THR A 144 -12.92 11.19 -13.74
C THR A 144 -12.10 10.22 -12.87
N GLN A 145 -12.18 8.92 -13.16
CA GLN A 145 -11.49 7.86 -12.41
C GLN A 145 -10.07 8.30 -11.98
N ILE A 146 -9.90 8.76 -10.74
CA ILE A 146 -8.58 8.81 -10.13
C ILE A 146 -8.36 7.38 -9.69
N HIS A 147 -7.85 6.60 -10.64
CA HIS A 147 -7.56 5.22 -10.44
C HIS A 147 -6.57 5.06 -9.26
N SER A 148 -6.68 3.93 -8.56
CA SER A 148 -5.81 3.41 -7.51
C SER A 148 -4.30 3.72 -7.71
N PRO A 149 -3.44 3.69 -6.68
CA PRO A 149 -1.99 3.74 -6.86
C PRO A 149 -1.44 2.56 -7.69
N GLU A 150 -2.21 1.49 -7.87
CA GLU A 150 -1.94 0.44 -8.88
C GLU A 150 -2.14 0.91 -10.33
N SER A 151 -2.51 2.18 -10.51
CA SER A 151 -2.90 2.79 -11.78
C SER A 151 -2.54 4.27 -11.84
N ARG A 152 -1.47 4.67 -11.15
CA ARG A 152 -0.42 5.28 -11.96
C ARG A 152 0.03 4.12 -12.82
N LEU A 153 -0.40 4.06 -14.10
CA LEU A 153 0.16 3.08 -15.04
C LEU A 153 1.66 3.19 -14.83
N LEU A 154 2.26 2.20 -14.16
CA LEU A 154 3.68 2.17 -13.93
C LEU A 154 4.25 2.39 -15.32
N ASP A 155 4.99 3.48 -15.52
CA ASP A 155 5.48 3.82 -16.84
C ASP A 155 6.66 2.90 -17.13
N VAL A 156 6.34 1.64 -17.41
CA VAL A 156 7.30 0.56 -17.64
C VAL A 156 8.22 0.96 -18.79
N GLU A 157 7.73 1.74 -19.75
CA GLU A 157 8.55 2.24 -20.85
C GLU A 157 9.54 3.32 -20.40
N HIS A 158 9.16 4.22 -19.48
CA HIS A 158 10.11 5.13 -18.82
C HIS A 158 11.24 4.36 -18.13
N TYR A 159 10.94 3.32 -17.36
CA TYR A 159 11.95 2.51 -16.70
C TYR A 159 12.82 1.71 -17.67
N ARG A 160 12.23 1.17 -18.73
CA ARG A 160 12.96 0.50 -19.82
C ARG A 160 13.96 1.44 -20.48
N GLN A 161 13.55 2.66 -20.80
CA GLN A 161 14.44 3.69 -21.37
C GLN A 161 15.55 4.09 -20.40
N ARG A 162 15.26 4.15 -19.09
CA ARG A 162 16.28 4.42 -18.07
C ARG A 162 17.30 3.30 -17.96
N LEU A 163 16.90 2.03 -18.02
CA LEU A 163 17.84 0.91 -18.04
C LEU A 163 18.81 0.98 -19.22
N GLU A 164 18.35 1.42 -20.40
CA GLU A 164 19.21 1.61 -21.58
C GLU A 164 20.19 2.77 -21.41
N THR A 165 19.73 3.89 -20.85
CA THR A 165 20.58 5.09 -20.65
C THR A 165 21.54 4.97 -19.47
N LEU A 166 21.32 4.01 -18.55
CA LEU A 166 22.27 3.71 -17.48
C LEU A 166 23.59 3.11 -18.02
N LYS A 167 23.57 2.46 -19.18
CA LYS A 167 24.76 1.83 -19.78
C LYS A 167 25.85 2.90 -20.01
N GLY A 168 26.98 2.77 -19.31
CA GLY A 168 28.12 3.69 -19.42
C GLY A 168 28.16 4.83 -18.39
N THR A 169 27.25 4.85 -17.42
CA THR A 169 27.32 5.79 -16.28
C THR A 169 28.42 5.41 -15.29
N GLU A 170 29.10 6.40 -14.71
CA GLU A 170 29.95 6.20 -13.53
C GLU A 170 29.07 5.68 -12.37
N ASN A 171 29.53 4.65 -11.66
CA ASN A 171 28.78 3.99 -10.60
C ASN A 171 27.46 3.33 -11.04
N TYR A 172 27.47 2.70 -12.22
CA TYR A 172 26.34 1.93 -12.77
C TYR A 172 25.62 1.02 -11.77
N GLY A 173 26.34 0.35 -10.87
CA GLY A 173 25.76 -0.48 -9.80
C GLY A 173 24.79 0.29 -8.91
N ILE A 174 25.24 1.42 -8.37
CA ILE A 174 24.45 2.28 -7.47
C ILE A 174 23.26 2.89 -8.23
N ALA A 175 23.49 3.32 -9.47
CA ALA A 175 22.44 3.92 -10.29
C ALA A 175 21.35 2.91 -10.65
N PHE A 176 21.73 1.64 -10.88
CA PHE A 176 20.81 0.53 -11.09
C PHE A 176 20.01 0.20 -9.83
N GLU A 177 20.66 0.05 -8.68
CA GLU A 177 19.99 -0.20 -7.39
C GLU A 177 18.92 0.87 -7.11
N LYS A 178 19.28 2.15 -7.26
CA LYS A 178 18.33 3.27 -7.11
C LYS A 178 17.16 3.21 -8.08
N LEU A 179 17.39 2.77 -9.32
CA LEU A 179 16.33 2.62 -10.31
C LEU A 179 15.35 1.51 -9.91
N ILE A 180 15.86 0.38 -9.41
CA ILE A 180 15.00 -0.72 -8.94
C ILE A 180 14.23 -0.32 -7.68
N ILE A 181 14.86 0.39 -6.74
CA ILE A 181 14.19 0.96 -5.56
C ILE A 181 13.02 1.85 -5.99
N GLN A 182 13.26 2.77 -6.94
CA GLN A 182 12.21 3.66 -7.44
C GLN A 182 11.08 2.89 -8.13
N LEU A 183 11.44 1.93 -9.00
CA LEU A 183 10.50 1.05 -9.70
C LEU A 183 9.58 0.32 -8.72
N LEU A 184 10.15 -0.33 -7.70
CA LEU A 184 9.39 -1.11 -6.73
C LEU A 184 8.51 -0.20 -5.86
N THR A 185 9.02 0.96 -5.44
CA THR A 185 8.25 1.94 -4.67
C THR A 185 7.04 2.44 -5.45
N GLU A 186 7.24 2.81 -6.72
CA GLU A 186 6.15 3.23 -7.61
C GLU A 186 5.18 2.08 -7.95
N ALA A 187 5.64 0.84 -7.90
CA ALA A 187 4.82 -0.36 -8.02
C ALA A 187 4.09 -0.76 -6.71
N GLY A 188 4.20 0.04 -5.64
CA GLY A 188 3.49 -0.15 -4.38
C GLY A 188 4.28 -0.81 -3.24
N ALA A 189 5.59 -0.99 -3.40
CA ALA A 189 6.44 -1.54 -2.34
C ALA A 189 6.69 -0.55 -1.21
N THR A 190 6.70 -1.07 0.02
CA THR A 190 7.20 -0.35 1.20
C THR A 190 8.59 -0.87 1.55
N LEU A 191 9.61 -0.01 1.42
CA LEU A 191 11.01 -0.35 1.69
C LEU A 191 11.29 -0.36 3.20
N ALA A 192 12.11 -1.31 3.66
CA ALA A 192 12.63 -1.30 5.02
C ALA A 192 13.69 -0.18 5.17
N GLU A 193 13.55 0.67 6.19
CA GLU A 193 14.53 1.72 6.48
C GLU A 193 15.90 1.11 6.82
N LYS A 194 16.98 1.63 6.20
CA LYS A 194 18.35 1.37 6.65
C LYS A 194 18.56 2.15 7.96
N ASP A 195 18.44 1.46 9.07
CA ASP A 195 18.56 2.00 10.42
C ASP A 195 19.94 2.66 10.63
N HIS A 196 20.00 4.00 10.59
CA HIS A 196 21.23 4.79 10.83
C HIS A 196 21.25 5.49 12.20
N THR A 197 20.23 5.30 13.04
CA THR A 197 20.15 5.97 14.34
C THR A 197 19.73 5.00 15.44
N GLN A 198 20.68 4.73 16.33
CA GLN A 198 20.51 3.89 17.53
C GLN A 198 19.25 4.26 18.34
N GLY A 199 18.38 3.28 18.59
CA GLY A 199 17.37 3.36 19.64
C GLY A 199 16.15 2.48 19.40
N HIS A 200 16.18 1.25 19.96
CA HIS A 200 15.21 0.14 19.80
C HIS A 200 15.47 -0.76 18.58
N SER A 201 16.61 -1.45 18.65
CA SER A 201 17.22 -2.18 17.53
C SER A 201 16.58 -3.56 17.28
N LEU A 202 15.92 -3.71 16.13
CA LEU A 202 16.05 -4.92 15.31
C LEU A 202 17.50 -4.95 14.81
N GLY A 203 18.41 -5.46 15.65
CA GLY A 203 19.86 -5.68 15.43
C GLY A 203 20.58 -4.86 14.33
N ASN A 204 21.48 -3.97 14.75
CA ASN A 204 22.59 -3.36 13.97
C ASN A 204 22.68 -3.74 12.48
N TYR A 205 22.22 -2.86 11.58
CA TYR A 205 22.33 -3.00 10.13
C TYR A 205 23.56 -2.25 9.54
N SER A 206 24.75 -2.43 10.13
CA SER A 206 25.99 -1.79 9.62
C SER A 206 26.93 -2.72 8.86
N ASP A 207 26.44 -3.88 8.41
CA ASP A 207 27.23 -4.93 7.72
C ASP A 207 26.40 -5.64 6.62
N SER A 208 25.41 -4.97 6.02
CA SER A 208 24.35 -5.66 5.27
C SER A 208 24.83 -6.30 3.96
N VAL A 209 24.75 -7.65 3.90
CA VAL A 209 25.06 -8.49 2.73
C VAL A 209 24.03 -8.35 1.59
N VAL A 210 22.85 -7.77 1.85
CA VAL A 210 21.81 -7.48 0.83
C VAL A 210 21.69 -5.97 0.58
N ASP A 211 21.26 -5.59 -0.63
CA ASP A 211 21.17 -4.18 -1.03
C ASP A 211 20.02 -3.48 -0.30
N PHE A 212 18.83 -4.11 -0.28
CA PHE A 212 17.65 -3.64 0.45
C PHE A 212 16.61 -4.76 0.68
N ALA A 213 15.56 -4.45 1.43
CA ALA A 213 14.41 -5.32 1.64
C ALA A 213 13.11 -4.51 1.47
N PHE A 214 12.02 -5.16 1.10
CA PHE A 214 10.72 -4.52 0.94
C PHE A 214 9.55 -5.44 1.29
N ILE A 215 8.41 -4.83 1.54
CA ILE A 215 7.10 -5.47 1.61
C ILE A 215 6.33 -5.12 0.32
N PRO A 216 5.82 -6.10 -0.45
CA PRO A 216 5.24 -5.90 -1.79
C PRO A 216 4.02 -4.99 -1.86
N SER A 217 3.31 -4.85 -0.75
CA SER A 217 2.20 -3.94 -0.54
C SER A 217 1.95 -3.80 0.95
N ASP A 218 1.27 -2.74 1.39
CA ASP A 218 0.95 -2.53 2.81
C ASP A 218 0.10 -3.66 3.44
N GLU A 219 -0.51 -4.52 2.62
CA GLU A 219 -1.30 -5.68 3.05
C GLU A 219 -0.52 -7.00 3.05
N SER A 220 0.69 -6.99 2.49
CA SER A 220 1.52 -8.16 2.45
C SER A 220 2.25 -8.33 3.78
N SER A 221 2.25 -9.55 4.31
CA SER A 221 3.20 -9.95 5.35
C SER A 221 4.48 -10.54 4.77
N ASN A 222 4.61 -10.57 3.44
CA ASN A 222 5.77 -11.12 2.78
C ASN A 222 6.95 -10.13 2.87
N ILE A 223 8.03 -10.56 3.49
CA ILE A 223 9.30 -9.84 3.47
C ILE A 223 10.13 -10.38 2.31
N VAL A 224 10.56 -9.48 1.43
CA VAL A 224 11.42 -9.79 0.28
C VAL A 224 12.79 -9.16 0.49
N LEU A 225 13.85 -9.98 0.43
CA LEU A 225 15.23 -9.52 0.41
C LEU A 225 15.69 -9.37 -1.04
N VAL A 226 16.35 -8.26 -1.37
CA VAL A 226 16.78 -7.97 -2.75
C VAL A 226 18.28 -7.81 -2.84
N GLU A 227 18.83 -8.43 -3.88
CA GLU A 227 20.21 -8.23 -4.30
C GLU A 227 20.25 -7.84 -5.78
N CYS A 228 20.84 -6.69 -6.08
CA CYS A 228 20.96 -6.13 -7.41
C CYS A 228 22.30 -6.52 -8.04
N LYS A 229 22.26 -7.19 -9.20
CA LYS A 229 23.48 -7.52 -9.96
C LYS A 229 23.47 -6.82 -11.31
N SER A 230 24.50 -6.03 -11.57
CA SER A 230 24.57 -5.28 -12.81
C SER A 230 26.00 -5.26 -13.37
N GLY A 231 26.10 -5.13 -14.69
CA GLY A 231 27.36 -5.00 -15.42
C GLY A 231 27.60 -6.19 -16.33
N ARG A 232 28.85 -6.60 -16.51
CA ARG A 232 29.16 -7.84 -17.22
C ARG A 232 28.98 -9.02 -16.26
N LEU A 233 27.92 -9.80 -16.47
CA LEU A 233 27.53 -10.88 -15.58
C LEU A 233 27.92 -12.25 -16.16
N SER A 234 27.98 -13.25 -15.29
CA SER A 234 28.16 -14.65 -15.65
C SER A 234 27.17 -15.50 -14.85
N GLU A 235 26.83 -16.68 -15.36
CA GLU A 235 25.96 -17.62 -14.65
C GLU A 235 26.51 -17.93 -13.24
N GLN A 236 27.81 -18.17 -13.12
CA GLN A 236 28.46 -18.41 -11.84
C GLN A 236 28.23 -17.26 -10.85
N ARG A 237 28.34 -16.00 -11.30
CA ARG A 237 28.18 -14.84 -10.43
C ARG A 237 26.73 -14.69 -9.92
N LEU A 238 25.76 -15.04 -10.75
CA LEU A 238 24.35 -15.03 -10.36
C LEU A 238 24.02 -16.19 -9.41
N ALA A 239 24.55 -17.38 -9.66
CA ALA A 239 24.40 -18.54 -8.78
C ALA A 239 25.04 -18.31 -7.40
N GLU A 240 26.21 -17.66 -7.34
CA GLU A 240 26.84 -17.29 -6.07
C GLU A 240 25.99 -16.28 -5.27
N ALA A 241 25.39 -15.30 -5.94
CA ALA A 241 24.48 -14.33 -5.31
C ALA A 241 23.21 -15.02 -4.77
N GLU A 242 22.60 -15.90 -5.57
CA GLU A 242 21.43 -16.67 -5.17
C GLU A 242 21.70 -17.55 -3.95
N LEU A 243 22.83 -18.27 -3.92
CA LEU A 243 23.21 -19.09 -2.76
C LEU A 243 23.44 -18.27 -1.49
N GLN A 244 24.06 -17.09 -1.62
CA GLN A 244 24.26 -16.17 -0.49
C GLN A 244 22.91 -15.62 0.01
N LEU A 245 22.04 -15.22 -0.91
CA LEU A 245 20.73 -14.69 -0.59
C LEU A 245 19.83 -15.73 0.05
N GLU A 246 19.85 -16.99 -0.42
CA GLU A 246 19.07 -18.09 0.17
C GLU A 246 19.44 -18.35 1.63
N HIS A 247 20.74 -18.28 1.98
CA HIS A 247 21.18 -18.37 3.37
C HIS A 247 20.54 -17.25 4.21
N LEU A 248 20.55 -16.02 3.70
CA LEU A 248 20.01 -14.85 4.40
C LEU A 248 18.49 -14.89 4.52
N VAL A 249 17.78 -15.36 3.49
CA VAL A 249 16.32 -15.56 3.51
C VAL A 249 15.94 -16.52 4.63
N ARG A 250 16.67 -17.62 4.79
CA ARG A 250 16.46 -18.59 5.89
C ARG A 250 16.78 -18.00 7.25
N GLU A 251 17.94 -17.35 7.38
CA GLU A 251 18.41 -16.75 8.62
C GLU A 251 17.44 -15.67 9.13
N ARG A 252 16.96 -14.81 8.22
CA ARG A 252 16.08 -13.67 8.54
C ARG A 252 14.60 -14.02 8.49
N ARG A 253 14.25 -15.27 8.17
CA ARG A 253 12.87 -15.74 7.98
C ARG A 253 12.09 -14.90 6.97
N ALA A 254 12.77 -14.40 5.93
CA ALA A 254 12.09 -13.74 4.82
C ALA A 254 11.30 -14.76 4.00
N ASN A 255 10.30 -14.27 3.27
CA ASN A 255 9.42 -15.10 2.46
C ASN A 255 10.04 -15.40 1.09
N LEU A 256 10.84 -14.47 0.57
CA LEU A 256 11.48 -14.59 -0.74
C LEU A 256 12.82 -13.83 -0.78
N GLY A 257 13.82 -14.41 -1.43
CA GLY A 257 15.00 -13.72 -1.94
C GLY A 257 14.84 -13.42 -3.42
N LEU A 258 15.15 -12.19 -3.85
CA LEU A 258 15.07 -11.79 -5.24
C LEU A 258 16.41 -11.22 -5.70
N VAL A 259 17.09 -11.95 -6.59
CA VAL A 259 18.24 -11.44 -7.33
C VAL A 259 17.74 -10.74 -8.58
N VAL A 260 17.78 -9.40 -8.59
CA VAL A 260 17.38 -8.59 -9.74
C VAL A 260 18.61 -8.21 -10.54
N TYR A 261 18.67 -8.57 -11.82
CA TYR A 261 19.88 -8.34 -12.61
C TYR A 261 19.68 -7.55 -13.91
N ASN A 262 20.74 -6.88 -14.36
CA ASN A 262 20.81 -6.24 -15.67
C ASN A 262 22.22 -6.37 -16.28
N ASP A 263 22.36 -7.27 -17.27
CA ASP A 263 23.62 -7.54 -17.97
C ASP A 263 23.91 -6.48 -19.05
N TYR A 264 25.17 -6.07 -19.17
CA TYR A 264 25.59 -5.07 -20.17
C TYR A 264 25.37 -5.49 -21.62
N GLU A 265 25.45 -6.79 -21.90
CA GLU A 265 25.22 -7.34 -23.25
C GLU A 265 23.74 -7.69 -23.46
N GLY A 266 22.86 -7.42 -22.49
CA GLY A 266 21.43 -7.74 -22.56
C GLY A 266 21.14 -9.24 -22.53
N ARG A 267 22.09 -10.05 -22.07
CA ARG A 267 21.93 -11.51 -22.01
C ARG A 267 20.90 -11.88 -20.95
N GLN A 268 20.01 -12.78 -21.34
CA GLN A 268 19.09 -13.45 -20.43
C GLN A 268 19.72 -14.76 -19.99
N PHE A 269 19.81 -14.95 -18.68
CA PHE A 269 20.23 -16.22 -18.07
C PHE A 269 18.96 -17.03 -17.78
N SER A 270 18.92 -18.29 -18.20
CA SER A 270 17.74 -19.14 -18.05
C SER A 270 17.38 -19.34 -16.58
N ALA A 271 16.09 -19.19 -16.26
CA ALA A 271 15.51 -19.49 -14.95
C ALA A 271 15.51 -21.00 -14.63
N ASP A 272 15.76 -21.88 -15.61
CA ASP A 272 15.57 -23.33 -15.49
C ASP A 272 16.72 -24.06 -14.79
N ARG A 273 17.66 -23.34 -14.18
CA ARG A 273 18.68 -23.97 -13.33
C ARG A 273 18.80 -23.28 -11.97
N HIS A 274 18.06 -23.87 -11.04
CA HIS A 274 18.33 -23.94 -9.61
C HIS A 274 17.92 -22.71 -8.81
N SER A 275 16.66 -22.29 -8.95
CA SER A 275 15.95 -21.67 -7.81
C SER A 275 16.04 -22.61 -6.61
N ALA A 276 17.06 -22.41 -5.79
CA ALA A 276 17.33 -23.27 -4.66
C ALA A 276 16.49 -22.77 -3.48
N GLY A 277 15.30 -23.34 -3.28
CA GLY A 277 14.45 -22.96 -2.15
C GLY A 277 13.74 -21.64 -2.38
N ARG A 278 13.84 -20.69 -1.43
CA ARG A 278 13.02 -19.47 -1.39
C ARG A 278 13.65 -18.28 -2.12
N THR A 279 14.48 -18.53 -3.12
CA THR A 279 15.18 -17.48 -3.87
C THR A 279 14.89 -17.59 -5.36
N GLN A 280 14.77 -16.44 -6.03
CA GLN A 280 14.58 -16.35 -7.48
C GLN A 280 15.53 -15.34 -8.10
N ILE A 281 15.97 -15.65 -9.31
CA ILE A 281 16.73 -14.74 -10.18
C ILE A 281 15.78 -14.20 -11.25
N ILE A 282 15.73 -12.88 -11.41
CA ILE A 282 14.90 -12.21 -12.42
C ILE A 282 15.67 -11.07 -13.10
N SER A 283 15.55 -10.97 -14.42
CA SER A 283 16.09 -9.82 -15.14
C SER A 283 15.24 -8.57 -14.87
N ALA A 284 15.85 -7.38 -14.85
CA ALA A 284 15.11 -6.13 -14.69
C ALA A 284 14.05 -5.96 -15.81
N ILE A 285 14.33 -6.45 -17.01
CA ILE A 285 13.39 -6.43 -18.14
C ILE A 285 12.20 -7.37 -17.90
N ASP A 286 12.42 -8.57 -17.36
CA ASP A 286 11.31 -9.49 -17.05
C ASP A 286 10.49 -9.01 -15.86
N LEU A 287 11.13 -8.41 -14.85
CA LEU A 287 10.43 -7.76 -13.75
C LEU A 287 9.51 -6.65 -14.27
N LEU A 288 10.03 -5.79 -15.15
CA LEU A 288 9.23 -4.76 -15.83
C LEU A 288 8.07 -5.35 -16.64
N HIS A 289 8.30 -6.45 -17.36
CA HIS A 289 7.25 -7.12 -18.11
C HIS A 289 6.15 -7.67 -17.18
N ARG A 290 6.52 -8.30 -16.06
CA ARG A 290 5.53 -8.79 -15.08
C ARG A 290 4.74 -7.65 -14.44
N LEU A 291 5.42 -6.58 -14.03
CA LEU A 291 4.78 -5.39 -13.45
C LEU A 291 3.89 -4.62 -14.44
N ARG A 292 4.06 -4.84 -15.75
CA ARG A 292 3.13 -4.35 -16.78
C ARG A 292 1.80 -5.12 -16.78
N LEU A 293 1.83 -6.40 -16.41
CA LEU A 293 0.71 -7.32 -16.51
C LEU A 293 -0.08 -7.45 -15.21
N THR A 294 0.61 -7.41 -14.07
CA THR A 294 0.03 -7.64 -12.75
C THR A 294 0.70 -6.79 -11.67
N ALA A 295 -0.01 -6.58 -10.55
CA ALA A 295 0.51 -5.83 -9.41
C ALA A 295 1.72 -6.53 -8.75
N LEU A 296 2.62 -5.75 -8.13
CA LEU A 296 3.82 -6.27 -7.47
C LEU A 296 3.50 -7.33 -6.41
N SER A 297 2.45 -7.13 -5.63
CA SER A 297 1.97 -8.10 -4.62
C SER A 297 1.66 -9.47 -5.23
N GLN A 298 1.05 -9.50 -6.42
CA GLN A 298 0.77 -10.73 -7.15
C GLN A 298 2.03 -11.33 -7.75
N VAL A 299 2.91 -10.51 -8.36
CA VAL A 299 4.21 -10.97 -8.89
C VAL A 299 5.02 -11.71 -7.82
N ILE A 300 5.04 -11.18 -6.60
CA ILE A 300 5.76 -11.80 -5.47
C ILE A 300 5.03 -13.02 -4.93
N SER A 301 3.70 -12.99 -4.83
CA SER A 301 2.91 -14.15 -4.38
C SER A 301 3.08 -15.35 -5.33
N ASP A 302 3.07 -15.11 -6.64
CA ASP A 302 3.34 -16.12 -7.64
C ASP A 302 4.76 -16.67 -7.47
N ALA A 303 5.76 -15.81 -7.26
CA ALA A 303 7.13 -16.25 -7.01
C ALA A 303 7.24 -17.17 -5.78
N ILE A 304 6.59 -16.81 -4.67
CA ILE A 304 6.61 -17.60 -3.43
C ILE A 304 5.94 -18.98 -3.64
N THR A 305 4.81 -19.03 -4.34
CA THR A 305 4.11 -20.30 -4.59
C THR A 305 4.94 -21.27 -5.43
N HIS A 306 5.61 -20.78 -6.48
CA HIS A 306 6.51 -21.60 -7.31
C HIS A 306 7.72 -22.10 -6.52
N SER A 307 8.24 -21.31 -5.59
CA SER A 307 9.37 -21.71 -4.71
C SER A 307 9.01 -22.74 -3.63
N SER A 308 7.71 -22.95 -3.37
CA SER A 308 7.23 -23.91 -2.36
C SER A 308 6.87 -25.28 -2.96
N SER A 309 6.84 -25.40 -4.29
CA SER A 309 6.49 -26.62 -5.02
C SER A 309 7.68 -27.47 -5.48
N GLU A 310 8.91 -27.01 -5.22
CA GLU A 310 10.19 -27.71 -5.49
C GLU A 310 10.83 -28.23 -4.19
#